data_AF-A0A8U0A7I5-F1
#
_entry.id   AF-A0A8U0A7I5-F1
#
_cell.length_a   1.000
_cell.length_b   1.000
_cell.length_c   1.000
_cell.angle_alpha   90.00
_cell.angle_beta   90.00
_cell.angle_gamma   90.00
#
_symmetry.space_group_name_H-M   'P 1'
#
loop_
_entity.id
_entity.type
_entity.pdbx_description
1 polymer ?
#
loop_
_entity_poly.entity_id
_entity_poly.type
_entity_poly.pdbx_seq_one_letter_code
_entity_poly.pdbx_strand_id
1 'polypeptide(L)'
;MSNSNKEPEPPDTLSDALIQRIDSLQLPELKAILSYVERRIEALRTPIEEEIEATAAGDVLQIENHGAYALVRKHPPDSDGPGANTEIVSLYHVRREPQLDGTESLHWAYLGDVHNSEQIRCNSCGCHLDKNASVCPHCGSENVSQSETEG
;
A
#
# COMPACT_ATOMS: atom_id res chain seq x y z
N MET A 1 -26.06 11.66 39.31
CA MET A 1 -25.23 11.20 38.17
C MET A 1 -24.68 12.44 37.50
N SER A 2 -23.39 12.73 37.69
CA SER A 2 -22.77 13.93 37.12
C SER A 2 -22.45 13.67 35.66
N ASN A 3 -23.21 14.28 34.75
CA ASN A 3 -22.83 14.40 33.35
C ASN A 3 -21.65 15.39 33.27
N SER A 4 -20.43 14.89 33.44
CA SER A 4 -19.22 15.65 33.11
C SER A 4 -19.13 15.77 31.59
N ASN A 5 -19.79 16.79 31.05
CA ASN A 5 -19.54 17.26 29.69
C ASN A 5 -18.23 18.07 29.72
N LYS A 6 -17.13 17.39 30.07
CA LYS A 6 -15.81 18.01 30.20
C LYS A 6 -15.33 18.31 28.79
N GLU A 7 -15.09 19.58 28.51
CA GLU A 7 -14.47 20.02 27.26
C GLU A 7 -13.13 19.29 27.09
N PRO A 8 -12.82 18.77 25.88
CA PRO A 8 -11.59 18.01 25.67
C PRO A 8 -10.38 18.89 25.97
N GLU A 9 -9.47 18.40 26.82
CA GLU A 9 -8.23 19.12 27.12
C GLU A 9 -7.30 19.05 25.88
N PRO A 10 -6.76 20.19 25.42
CA PRO A 10 -5.90 20.22 24.25
C PRO A 10 -4.55 19.55 24.57
N PRO A 11 -3.93 18.87 23.59
CA PRO A 11 -2.64 18.23 23.80
C PRO A 11 -1.51 19.26 24.00
N ASP A 12 -0.57 18.95 24.90
CA ASP A 12 0.55 19.82 25.31
C ASP A 12 1.52 20.19 24.17
N THR A 13 1.41 19.54 23.01
CA THR A 13 2.25 19.78 21.84
C THR A 13 1.79 20.97 20.99
N LEU A 14 0.59 21.51 21.23
CA LEU A 14 0.06 22.67 20.52
C LEU A 14 0.39 23.96 21.27
N SER A 15 0.65 25.04 20.53
CA SER A 15 0.84 26.36 21.15
C SER A 15 -0.49 26.95 21.64
N ASP A 16 -0.46 27.69 22.75
CA ASP A 16 -1.64 28.39 23.29
C ASP A 16 -2.35 29.26 22.26
N ALA A 17 -1.59 29.92 21.38
CA ALA A 17 -2.14 30.75 20.32
C ALA A 17 -2.94 29.94 19.27
N LEU A 18 -2.53 28.71 19.00
CA LEU A 18 -3.26 27.82 18.09
C LEU A 18 -4.51 27.26 18.77
N ILE A 19 -4.40 26.88 20.04
CA ILE A 19 -5.54 26.41 20.86
C ILE A 19 -6.63 27.48 20.89
N GLN A 20 -6.29 28.71 21.30
CA GLN A 20 -7.24 29.83 21.32
C GLN A 20 -7.89 30.08 19.96
N ARG A 21 -7.15 29.86 18.87
CA ARG A 21 -7.70 30.04 17.52
C ARG A 21 -8.66 28.92 17.16
N ILE A 22 -8.37 27.67 17.50
CA ILE A 22 -9.25 26.52 17.29
C ILE A 22 -10.53 26.66 18.13
N ASP A 23 -10.41 27.06 19.40
CA ASP A 23 -11.55 27.24 20.32
C ASP A 23 -12.52 28.34 19.85
N SER A 24 -12.04 29.29 19.06
CA SER A 24 -12.86 30.37 18.50
C SER A 24 -13.69 29.97 17.27
N LEU A 25 -13.40 28.81 16.67
CA LEU A 25 -14.02 28.37 15.42
C LEU A 25 -15.41 27.80 15.62
N GLN A 26 -16.26 28.01 14.62
CA GLN A 26 -17.57 27.38 14.57
C GLN A 26 -17.46 25.96 14.01
N LEU A 27 -18.45 25.12 14.31
CA LEU A 27 -18.48 23.71 13.88
C LEU A 27 -18.19 23.48 12.37
N PRO A 28 -18.71 24.29 11.43
CA PRO A 28 -18.38 24.13 10.00
C PRO A 28 -16.89 24.38 9.70
N GLU A 29 -16.28 25.36 10.38
CA GLU A 29 -14.87 25.69 10.23
C GLU A 29 -13.98 24.60 10.83
N LEU A 30 -14.35 24.05 12.00
CA LEU A 30 -13.66 22.92 12.61
C LEU A 30 -13.66 21.69 11.67
N LYS A 31 -14.79 21.38 11.02
CA LYS A 31 -14.86 20.29 10.02
C LYS A 31 -13.98 20.57 8.80
N ALA A 32 -13.94 21.82 8.34
CA ALA A 32 -13.08 22.20 7.23
C ALA A 32 -11.59 22.08 7.59
N ILE A 33 -11.21 22.47 8.81
CA ILE A 33 -9.85 22.29 9.33
C ILE A 33 -9.52 20.80 9.43
N LEU A 34 -10.39 19.96 10.00
CA LEU A 34 -10.14 18.52 10.09
C LEU A 34 -9.81 17.92 8.72
N SER A 35 -10.64 18.19 7.70
CA SER A 35 -10.41 17.72 6.33
C SER A 35 -9.11 18.26 5.70
N TYR A 36 -8.72 19.50 6.03
CA TYR A 36 -7.44 20.04 5.58
C TYR A 36 -6.24 19.41 6.31
N VAL A 37 -6.36 19.21 7.62
CA VAL A 37 -5.34 18.56 8.45
C VAL A 37 -5.10 17.14 7.98
N GLU A 38 -6.15 16.35 7.73
CA GLU A 38 -6.04 15.00 7.16
C GLU A 38 -5.26 14.99 5.84
N ARG A 39 -5.61 15.90 4.91
CA ARG A 39 -4.87 16.04 3.63
C ARG A 39 -3.43 16.49 3.85
N ARG A 40 -3.18 17.37 4.82
CA ARG A 40 -1.83 17.87 5.11
C ARG A 40 -0.96 16.79 5.74
N ILE A 41 -1.52 15.96 6.62
CA ILE A 41 -0.87 14.78 7.18
C ILE A 41 -0.52 13.83 6.04
N GLU A 42 -1.47 13.49 5.17
CA GLU A 42 -1.20 12.58 4.05
C GLU A 42 -0.11 13.10 3.10
N ALA A 43 -0.11 14.40 2.81
CA ALA A 43 0.92 15.02 1.97
C ALA A 43 2.32 15.12 2.64
N LEU A 44 2.41 14.93 3.96
CA LEU A 44 3.67 14.94 4.71
C LEU A 44 4.18 13.54 5.03
N ARG A 45 3.32 12.52 4.93
CA ARG A 45 3.72 11.13 5.08
C ARG A 45 4.63 10.72 3.94
N THR A 46 5.52 9.78 4.25
CA THR A 46 6.18 8.98 3.22
C THR A 46 5.10 8.29 2.37
N PRO A 47 5.23 8.20 1.04
CA PRO A 47 4.33 7.39 0.22
C PRO A 47 4.26 5.95 0.72
N ILE A 48 3.07 5.33 0.67
CA ILE A 48 2.89 3.97 1.23
C ILE A 48 3.72 2.94 0.45
N GLU A 49 3.95 3.20 -0.83
CA GLU A 49 4.79 2.40 -1.71
C GLU A 49 6.24 2.35 -1.20
N GLU A 50 6.81 3.49 -0.81
CA GLU A 50 8.17 3.55 -0.27
C GLU A 50 8.28 2.79 1.06
N GLU A 51 7.28 2.90 1.94
CA GLU A 51 7.24 2.13 3.19
C GLU A 51 7.10 0.62 2.94
N ILE A 52 6.29 0.22 1.94
CA ILE A 52 6.09 -1.17 1.54
C ILE A 52 7.42 -1.75 1.03
N GLU A 53 8.09 -1.06 0.10
CA GLU A 53 9.37 -1.50 -0.46
C GLU A 53 10.45 -1.63 0.62
N ALA A 54 10.48 -0.71 1.58
CA ALA A 54 11.48 -0.71 2.66
C ALA A 54 11.28 -1.83 3.70
N THR A 55 10.05 -2.33 3.88
CA THR A 55 9.70 -3.20 5.01
C THR A 55 9.14 -4.57 4.63
N ALA A 56 8.83 -4.80 3.35
CA ALA A 56 8.31 -6.08 2.88
C ALA A 56 9.32 -7.21 3.11
N ALA A 57 8.81 -8.36 3.56
CA ALA A 57 9.56 -9.61 3.55
C ALA A 57 9.35 -10.35 2.23
N GLY A 58 10.43 -10.79 1.58
CA GLY A 58 10.40 -11.35 0.22
C GLY A 58 10.32 -10.26 -0.85
N ASP A 59 10.07 -10.66 -2.10
CA ASP A 59 10.21 -9.77 -3.26
C ASP A 59 8.87 -9.17 -3.67
N VAL A 60 8.76 -7.85 -3.60
CA VAL A 60 7.57 -7.11 -4.06
C VAL A 60 7.55 -7.08 -5.59
N LEU A 61 6.44 -7.51 -6.19
CA LEU A 61 6.25 -7.57 -7.64
C LEU A 61 5.44 -6.38 -8.16
N GLN A 62 4.40 -6.01 -7.43
CA GLN A 62 3.47 -4.95 -7.84
C GLN A 62 2.79 -4.34 -6.63
N ILE A 63 2.64 -3.01 -6.66
CA ILE A 63 1.88 -2.23 -5.68
C ILE A 63 0.79 -1.45 -6.43
N GLU A 64 -0.46 -1.64 -6.02
CA GLU A 64 -1.61 -0.87 -6.50
C GLU A 64 -2.11 0.02 -5.36
N ASN A 65 -1.81 1.33 -5.42
CA ASN A 65 -2.18 2.28 -4.37
C ASN A 65 -3.62 2.79 -4.58
N HIS A 66 -4.44 2.69 -3.53
CA HIS A 66 -5.83 3.16 -3.45
C HIS A 66 -6.04 4.28 -2.43
N GLY A 67 -4.97 4.98 -2.04
CA GLY A 67 -4.95 6.09 -1.09
C GLY A 67 -4.93 5.62 0.36
N ALA A 68 -6.04 5.04 0.84
CA ALA A 68 -6.14 4.58 2.23
C ALA A 68 -5.46 3.21 2.47
N TYR A 69 -5.19 2.47 1.40
CA TYR A 69 -4.55 1.17 1.41
C TYR A 69 -3.88 0.91 0.07
N ALA A 70 -3.05 -0.12 0.01
CA ALA A 70 -2.50 -0.66 -1.23
C ALA A 70 -2.78 -2.16 -1.33
N LEU A 71 -2.93 -2.65 -2.56
CA LEU A 71 -2.87 -4.08 -2.86
C LEU A 71 -1.45 -4.42 -3.30
N VAL A 72 -0.84 -5.41 -2.66
CA VAL A 72 0.55 -5.78 -2.89
C VAL A 72 0.63 -7.22 -3.35
N ARG A 73 1.23 -7.46 -4.51
CA ARG A 73 1.63 -8.78 -4.97
C ARG A 73 3.10 -8.96 -4.67
N LYS A 74 3.46 -10.06 -4.00
CA LYS A 74 4.86 -10.37 -3.69
C LYS A 74 5.13 -11.87 -3.68
N HIS A 75 6.39 -12.23 -3.88
CA HIS A 75 6.88 -13.54 -3.50
C HIS A 75 7.06 -13.59 -1.98
N PRO A 76 6.50 -14.59 -1.27
CA PRO A 76 6.78 -14.77 0.15
C PRO A 76 8.25 -15.15 0.38
N PRO A 77 8.79 -14.91 1.57
CA PRO A 77 10.10 -15.44 1.92
C PRO A 77 10.12 -16.96 1.76
N ASP A 78 11.23 -17.50 1.28
CA ASP A 78 11.44 -18.94 1.14
C ASP A 78 11.48 -19.60 2.54
N SER A 79 10.82 -20.76 2.67
CA SER A 79 10.83 -21.55 3.89
C SER A 79 12.13 -22.33 4.09
N ASP A 80 12.83 -22.67 2.99
CA ASP A 80 13.97 -23.57 2.99
C ASP A 80 15.32 -22.85 2.89
N GLY A 81 15.33 -21.52 2.77
CA GLY A 81 16.57 -20.77 2.63
C GLY A 81 16.40 -19.25 2.60
N PRO A 82 17.52 -18.51 2.49
CA PRO A 82 17.48 -17.08 2.28
C PRO A 82 16.99 -16.77 0.85
N GLY A 83 15.98 -15.91 0.72
CA GLY A 83 15.42 -15.49 -0.56
C GLY A 83 13.90 -15.48 -0.54
N ALA A 84 13.30 -15.25 -1.71
CA ALA A 84 11.86 -15.34 -1.90
C ALA A 84 11.48 -16.61 -2.67
N ASN A 85 10.36 -17.23 -2.31
CA ASN A 85 9.78 -18.33 -3.05
C ASN A 85 9.11 -17.80 -4.32
N THR A 86 9.83 -17.93 -5.44
CA THR A 86 9.39 -17.44 -6.76
C THR A 86 8.29 -18.30 -7.41
N GLU A 87 7.94 -19.45 -6.83
CA GLU A 87 6.86 -20.32 -7.31
C GLU A 87 5.47 -19.79 -6.93
N ILE A 88 5.38 -19.05 -5.82
CA ILE A 88 4.12 -18.56 -5.27
C ILE A 88 4.08 -17.04 -5.37
N VAL A 89 2.98 -16.48 -5.89
CA VAL A 89 2.69 -15.06 -5.75
C VAL A 89 1.52 -14.90 -4.80
N SER A 90 1.72 -14.15 -3.73
CA SER A 90 0.71 -13.90 -2.71
C SER A 90 0.21 -12.46 -2.82
N LEU A 91 -1.10 -12.27 -2.66
CA LEU A 91 -1.75 -10.96 -2.65
C LEU A 91 -2.02 -10.54 -1.20
N TYR A 92 -1.73 -9.28 -0.91
CA TYR A 92 -1.94 -8.67 0.40
C TYR A 92 -2.71 -7.35 0.29
N HIS A 93 -3.56 -7.08 1.27
CA HIS A 93 -4.10 -5.76 1.53
C HIS A 93 -3.25 -5.09 2.62
N VAL A 94 -2.61 -3.98 2.27
CA VAL A 94 -1.68 -3.26 3.15
C VAL A 94 -2.24 -1.89 3.50
N ARG A 95 -2.29 -1.56 4.79
CA ARG A 95 -2.75 -0.26 5.29
C ARG A 95 -1.85 0.25 6.40
N ARG A 96 -1.84 1.56 6.63
CA ARG A 96 -1.27 2.12 7.86
C ARG A 96 -2.21 1.86 9.03
N GLU A 97 -1.66 1.37 10.13
CA GLU A 97 -2.37 1.13 11.38
C GLU A 97 -1.73 1.94 12.50
N PRO A 98 -2.48 2.85 13.14
CA PRO A 98 -1.98 3.62 14.27
C PRO A 98 -1.72 2.68 15.45
N GLN A 99 -0.57 2.87 16.06
CA GLN A 99 -0.11 2.16 17.24
C GLN A 99 -0.51 2.92 18.51
N LEU A 100 -0.49 2.22 19.65
CA LEU A 100 -0.85 2.80 20.95
C LEU A 100 0.08 3.95 21.38
N ASP A 101 1.31 3.98 20.87
CA ASP A 101 2.30 5.02 21.12
C ASP A 101 2.17 6.23 20.17
N GLY A 102 1.18 6.22 19.28
CA GLY A 102 0.95 7.28 18.29
C GLY A 102 1.81 7.16 17.03
N THR A 103 2.66 6.14 16.92
CA THR A 103 3.34 5.80 15.66
C THR A 103 2.39 5.08 14.70
N GLU A 104 2.79 4.93 13.44
CA GLU A 104 2.06 4.12 12.47
C GLU A 104 2.97 3.01 11.97
N SER A 105 2.39 1.84 11.68
CA SER A 105 3.07 0.75 11.01
C SER A 105 2.21 0.18 9.91
N LEU A 106 2.83 -0.56 8.97
CA LEU A 106 2.09 -1.26 7.93
C LEU A 106 1.45 -2.53 8.49
N HIS A 107 0.13 -2.60 8.41
CA HIS A 107 -0.65 -3.81 8.65
C HIS A 107 -0.82 -4.58 7.34
N TRP A 108 -0.34 -5.83 7.31
CA TRP A 108 -0.40 -6.71 6.15
C TRP A 108 -1.46 -7.79 6.34
N ALA A 109 -2.53 -7.74 5.55
CA ALA A 109 -3.56 -8.77 5.54
C ALA A 109 -3.41 -9.66 4.29
N TYR A 110 -3.10 -10.94 4.48
CA TYR A 110 -3.03 -11.92 3.40
C TYR A 110 -4.41 -12.18 2.80
N LEU A 111 -4.52 -12.09 1.48
CA LEU A 111 -5.78 -12.30 0.74
C LEU A 111 -5.82 -13.61 -0.05
N GLY A 112 -4.69 -14.29 -0.20
CA GLY A 112 -4.59 -15.54 -0.95
C GLY A 112 -3.44 -15.55 -1.94
N ASP A 113 -3.14 -16.74 -2.46
CA ASP A 113 -2.19 -16.91 -3.55
C ASP A 113 -2.89 -16.66 -4.88
N VAL A 114 -2.21 -15.92 -5.75
CA VAL A 114 -2.67 -15.55 -7.07
C VAL A 114 -1.72 -16.13 -8.10
N HIS A 115 -2.24 -16.43 -9.29
CA HIS A 115 -1.38 -16.82 -10.39
C HIS A 115 -0.39 -15.69 -10.67
N ASN A 116 0.87 -16.05 -10.93
CA ASN A 116 1.86 -15.08 -11.37
C ASN A 116 1.49 -14.61 -12.79
N SER A 117 0.60 -13.63 -12.85
CA SER A 117 0.26 -12.89 -14.05
C SER A 117 1.30 -11.82 -14.32
N GLU A 118 2.58 -12.17 -14.32
CA GLU A 118 3.48 -11.63 -15.35
C GLU A 118 2.90 -12.09 -16.69
N GLN A 119 1.82 -11.43 -17.10
CA GLN A 119 1.06 -11.74 -18.27
C GLN A 119 1.94 -11.34 -19.44
N ILE A 120 2.78 -12.27 -19.89
CA ILE A 120 3.39 -12.10 -21.19
C ILE A 120 2.24 -12.11 -22.18
N ARG A 121 1.96 -10.96 -22.76
CA ARG A 121 0.94 -10.85 -23.80
C ARG A 121 1.60 -11.17 -25.11
N CYS A 122 0.92 -11.96 -25.93
CA CYS A 122 1.36 -12.16 -27.28
C CYS A 122 1.38 -10.82 -28.01
N ASN A 123 2.53 -10.43 -28.56
CA ASN A 123 2.66 -9.17 -29.30
C ASN A 123 1.79 -9.10 -30.58
N SER A 124 1.32 -10.26 -31.06
CA SER A 124 0.50 -10.37 -32.26
C SER A 124 -1.01 -10.26 -31.97
N CYS A 125 -1.51 -11.00 -30.97
CA CYS A 125 -2.95 -11.08 -30.68
C CYS A 125 -3.37 -10.50 -29.33
N GLY A 126 -2.43 -10.13 -28.47
CA GLY A 126 -2.69 -9.59 -27.13
C GLY A 126 -3.15 -10.62 -26.09
N CYS A 127 -3.29 -11.89 -26.46
CA CYS A 127 -3.70 -12.96 -25.55
C CYS A 127 -2.62 -13.26 -24.49
N HIS A 128 -3.04 -13.66 -23.30
CA HIS A 128 -2.14 -14.03 -22.20
C HIS A 128 -1.42 -15.34 -22.49
N LEU A 129 -0.12 -15.35 -22.24
CA LEU A 129 0.76 -16.50 -22.39
C LEU A 129 1.28 -16.95 -21.02
N ASP A 130 1.52 -18.24 -20.90
CA ASP A 130 2.35 -18.80 -19.85
C ASP A 130 3.80 -18.33 -20.05
N LYS A 131 4.53 -18.09 -18.96
CA LYS A 131 5.95 -17.69 -19.00
C LYS A 131 6.86 -18.68 -19.73
N ASN A 132 6.42 -19.94 -19.86
CA ASN A 132 7.14 -21.01 -20.55
C ASN A 132 6.64 -21.26 -21.98
N ALA A 133 5.63 -20.52 -22.46
CA ALA A 133 5.11 -20.70 -23.81
C ALA A 133 6.06 -20.04 -24.83
N SER A 134 6.74 -20.83 -25.65
CA SER A 134 7.54 -20.33 -26.77
C SER A 134 6.71 -19.97 -28.00
N VAL A 135 5.46 -20.44 -28.07
CA VAL A 135 4.52 -20.19 -29.17
C VAL A 135 3.15 -19.87 -28.59
N CYS A 136 2.51 -18.81 -29.09
CA CYS A 136 1.17 -18.45 -28.67
C CYS A 136 0.14 -19.51 -29.12
N PRO A 137 -0.59 -20.17 -28.20
CA PRO A 137 -1.57 -21.21 -28.58
C PRO A 137 -2.79 -20.63 -29.29
N HIS A 138 -3.01 -19.31 -29.21
CA HIS A 138 -4.15 -18.65 -29.83
C HIS A 138 -3.88 -18.22 -31.29
N CYS A 139 -2.65 -17.81 -31.63
CA CYS A 139 -2.33 -17.27 -32.97
C CYS A 139 -1.08 -17.85 -33.62
N GLY A 140 -0.35 -18.73 -32.93
CA GLY A 140 0.86 -19.39 -33.46
C GLY A 140 2.10 -18.49 -33.55
N SER A 141 2.09 -17.28 -32.99
CA SER A 141 3.26 -16.39 -33.02
C SER A 141 4.33 -16.78 -32.00
N GLU A 142 5.59 -16.70 -32.39
CA GLU A 142 6.78 -17.15 -31.63
C GLU A 142 7.36 -16.07 -30.69
N ASN A 143 6.88 -14.82 -30.78
CA ASN A 143 7.47 -13.68 -30.05
C ASN A 143 6.82 -13.48 -28.68
N VAL A 144 7.40 -14.14 -27.68
CA VAL A 144 7.22 -13.88 -26.26
C VAL A 144 8.41 -13.04 -25.82
N SER A 145 8.20 -11.74 -25.54
CA SER A 145 9.28 -10.87 -25.10
C SER A 145 9.79 -11.35 -23.74
N GLN A 146 10.90 -12.10 -23.71
CA GLN A 146 11.75 -12.16 -22.54
C GLN A 146 12.44 -10.80 -22.47
N SER A 147 12.09 -9.97 -21.50
CA SER A 147 12.93 -8.81 -21.18
C SER A 147 14.23 -9.35 -20.61
N GLU A 148 15.20 -9.61 -21.49
CA GLU A 148 16.59 -9.84 -21.13
C GLU A 148 17.14 -8.55 -20.54
N THR A 149 17.23 -8.46 -19.22
CA THR A 149 18.07 -7.47 -18.55
C THR A 149 19.45 -8.10 -18.37
N GLU A 150 20.28 -8.06 -19.41
CA GLU A 150 21.74 -8.18 -19.29
C GLU A 150 22.36 -6.80 -19.48
N GLY A 151 23.14 -6.36 -18.48
CA GLY A 151 23.90 -5.10 -18.47
C GLY A 151 24.50 -4.78 -17.12
#